data_AF-A0A1Y3EY92-F1
#
_entry.id   AF-A0A1Y3EY92-F1
#
_cell.length_a   1.000
_cell.length_b   1.000
_cell.length_c   1.000
_cell.angle_alpha   90.00
_cell.angle_beta   90.00
_cell.angle_gamma   90.00
#
_symmetry.space_group_name_H-M   'P 1'
#
loop_
_entity.id
_entity.type
_entity.pdbx_description
1 polymer ?
#
loop_
_entity_poly.entity_id
_entity_poly.type
_entity_poly.pdbx_seq_one_letter_code
_entity_poly.pdbx_strand_id
1 'polypeptide(L)'
;MFDKLIHLQVGCGNILLALAIINFEAQSYVTSVTHGFPKNWTVRDCIIRAPHVSLFLVGYDITMYSTFALCLERLITFTRMGFHYRILNQRNCCIVCSFIGIATTLKLALYWKNAFRYANVSVSHLCQLRECFGLSYQRAMVGMNFWMSSFTAVLYLMTLISVYFQRRTIHGQLRHMQLKRECTIMRSIAMILLTNIFSQILPWSLLYFRLDKRYPAVLRVSVTILDLNWCLTPTMYMTIHPEMQKTVGKLFPTNCCLPGCGRIFRNNTKVSVVYDG
;
A
#
# COMPACT_ATOMS: atom_id res chain seq x y z
N MET A 1 -16.07 1.20 11.49
CA MET A 1 -16.65 0.72 10.20
C MET A 1 -15.94 1.37 9.02
N PHE A 2 -15.64 2.67 9.09
CA PHE A 2 -14.79 3.40 8.13
C PHE A 2 -13.45 2.67 7.86
N ASP A 3 -12.69 2.33 8.91
CA ASP A 3 -11.46 1.52 8.80
C ASP A 3 -11.61 0.26 7.94
N LYS A 4 -12.73 -0.47 8.06
CA LYS A 4 -12.92 -1.76 7.37
C LYS A 4 -13.00 -1.59 5.85
N LEU A 5 -13.68 -0.54 5.38
CA LEU A 5 -13.87 -0.30 3.95
C LEU A 5 -12.56 0.14 3.30
N ILE A 6 -11.79 0.99 3.97
CA ILE A 6 -10.50 1.43 3.44
C ILE A 6 -9.46 0.30 3.52
N HIS A 7 -9.47 -0.51 4.58
CA HIS A 7 -8.64 -1.71 4.64
C HIS A 7 -8.98 -2.72 3.52
N LEU A 8 -10.26 -2.90 3.19
CA LEU A 8 -10.66 -3.71 2.05
C LEU A 8 -10.09 -3.13 0.74
N GLN A 9 -10.13 -1.82 0.57
CA GLN A 9 -9.62 -1.14 -0.61
C GLN A 9 -8.08 -1.29 -0.75
N VAL A 10 -7.33 -1.18 0.35
CA VAL A 10 -5.89 -1.52 0.38
C VAL A 10 -5.67 -2.99 0.01
N GLY A 11 -6.49 -3.91 0.51
CA GLY A 11 -6.45 -5.33 0.17
C GLY A 11 -6.67 -5.57 -1.33
N CYS A 12 -7.71 -4.98 -1.92
CA CYS A 12 -7.98 -5.06 -3.36
C CYS A 12 -6.80 -4.53 -4.19
N GLY A 13 -6.23 -3.40 -3.78
CA GLY A 13 -5.04 -2.84 -4.41
C GLY A 13 -3.87 -3.82 -4.39
N ASN A 14 -3.54 -4.41 -3.23
CA ASN A 14 -2.47 -5.42 -3.11
C ASN A 14 -2.71 -6.67 -3.99
N ILE A 15 -3.98 -7.09 -4.17
CA ILE A 15 -4.32 -8.22 -5.04
C ILE A 15 -4.08 -7.87 -6.51
N LEU A 16 -4.55 -6.71 -6.98
CA LEU A 16 -4.33 -6.24 -8.36
C LEU A 16 -2.84 -6.17 -8.68
N LEU A 17 -2.08 -5.71 -7.70
CA LEU A 17 -0.64 -5.60 -7.71
C LEU A 17 0.06 -6.97 -7.80
N ALA A 18 -0.35 -7.94 -6.99
CA ALA A 18 0.15 -9.31 -7.10
C ALA A 18 -0.16 -9.94 -8.47
N LEU A 19 -1.38 -9.73 -8.98
CA LEU A 19 -1.77 -10.18 -10.32
C LEU A 19 -0.92 -9.52 -11.41
N ALA A 20 -0.53 -8.25 -11.25
CA ALA A 20 0.35 -7.57 -12.18
C ALA A 20 1.73 -8.24 -12.25
N ILE A 21 2.34 -8.54 -11.10
CA ILE A 21 3.66 -9.20 -11.03
C ILE A 21 3.60 -10.60 -11.64
N ILE A 22 2.57 -11.38 -11.30
CA ILE A 22 2.39 -12.73 -11.86
C ILE A 22 2.28 -12.68 -13.38
N ASN A 23 1.49 -11.74 -13.93
CA ASN A 23 1.36 -11.57 -15.37
C ASN A 23 2.68 -11.14 -16.03
N PHE A 24 3.43 -10.23 -15.40
CA PHE A 24 4.73 -9.79 -15.90
C PHE A 24 5.74 -10.94 -15.96
N GLU A 25 5.86 -11.73 -14.90
CA GLU A 25 6.77 -12.88 -14.85
C GLU A 25 6.33 -14.00 -15.79
N ALA A 26 5.03 -14.27 -15.90
CA ALA A 26 4.50 -15.23 -16.86
C ALA A 26 4.82 -14.81 -18.31
N GLN A 27 4.66 -13.53 -18.64
CA GLN A 27 5.02 -12.99 -19.95
C GLN A 27 6.51 -13.10 -20.22
N SER A 28 7.36 -12.69 -19.26
CA SER A 28 8.81 -12.82 -19.32
C SER A 28 9.24 -14.27 -19.60
N TYR A 29 8.67 -15.23 -18.86
CA TYR A 29 8.93 -16.66 -19.04
C TYR A 29 8.53 -17.15 -20.44
N VAL A 30 7.29 -16.88 -20.86
CA VAL A 30 6.79 -17.28 -22.19
C VAL A 30 7.68 -16.72 -23.31
N THR A 31 8.11 -15.46 -23.18
CA THR A 31 8.99 -14.83 -24.18
C THR A 31 10.42 -15.36 -24.16
N SER A 32 10.89 -15.88 -23.03
CA SER A 32 12.22 -16.49 -22.92
C SER A 32 12.28 -17.90 -23.53
N VAL A 33 11.17 -18.65 -23.47
CA VAL A 33 11.10 -20.05 -23.94
C VAL A 33 10.73 -20.14 -25.43
N THR A 34 9.95 -19.18 -25.94
CA THR A 34 9.41 -19.27 -27.30
C THR A 34 10.22 -18.42 -28.26
N HIS A 35 11.13 -19.04 -29.03
CA HIS A 35 11.97 -18.38 -30.05
C HIS A 35 11.20 -17.70 -31.21
N GLY A 36 9.87 -17.82 -31.25
CA GLY A 36 9.01 -17.33 -32.33
C GLY A 36 8.32 -15.98 -32.11
N PHE A 37 8.51 -15.31 -30.97
CA PHE A 37 7.88 -14.00 -30.77
C PHE A 37 8.62 -12.90 -31.57
N PRO A 38 7.89 -11.99 -32.25
CA PRO A 38 8.51 -10.86 -32.92
C PRO A 38 9.30 -10.03 -31.91
N LYS A 39 10.56 -9.71 -32.23
CA LYS A 39 11.50 -8.97 -31.35
C LYS A 39 10.92 -7.65 -30.83
N ASN A 40 10.05 -7.02 -31.63
CA ASN A 40 9.45 -5.71 -31.34
C ASN A 40 7.92 -5.81 -31.39
N TRP A 41 7.27 -5.30 -30.36
CA TRP A 41 5.81 -5.11 -30.31
C TRP A 41 5.49 -3.63 -30.48
N THR A 42 4.26 -3.30 -30.88
CA THR A 42 3.82 -1.90 -30.84
C THR A 42 3.33 -1.54 -29.44
N VAL A 43 3.36 -0.25 -29.09
CA VAL A 43 2.78 0.24 -27.83
C VAL A 43 1.31 -0.20 -27.70
N ARG A 44 0.56 -0.20 -28.81
CA ARG A 44 -0.82 -0.72 -28.85
C ARG A 44 -0.90 -2.19 -28.44
N ASP A 45 -0.05 -3.04 -29.02
CA ASP A 45 -0.04 -4.46 -28.70
C ASP A 45 0.32 -4.69 -27.22
N CYS A 46 1.25 -3.92 -26.68
CA CYS A 46 1.60 -3.98 -25.27
C CYS A 46 0.42 -3.60 -24.35
N ILE A 47 -0.31 -2.52 -24.63
CA ILE A 47 -1.45 -2.13 -23.78
C ILE A 47 -2.57 -3.17 -23.82
N ILE A 48 -2.82 -3.77 -24.99
CA ILE A 48 -3.91 -4.73 -25.19
C ILE A 48 -3.54 -6.11 -24.64
N ARG A 49 -2.31 -6.57 -24.87
CA ARG A 49 -1.87 -7.94 -24.53
C ARG A 49 -1.21 -8.05 -23.16
N ALA A 50 -0.75 -6.94 -22.59
CA ALA A 50 0.04 -6.91 -21.37
C ALA A 50 -0.71 -6.17 -20.25
N PRO A 51 -1.70 -6.82 -19.60
CA PRO A 51 -2.54 -6.19 -18.59
C PRO A 51 -1.76 -5.82 -17.33
N HIS A 52 -0.57 -6.41 -17.11
CA HIS A 52 0.26 -6.14 -15.93
C HIS A 52 0.55 -4.66 -15.76
N VAL A 53 0.73 -3.92 -16.84
CA VAL A 53 1.03 -2.48 -16.79
C VAL A 53 -0.14 -1.69 -16.19
N SER A 54 -1.36 -1.95 -16.66
CA SER A 54 -2.56 -1.27 -16.16
C SER A 54 -2.90 -1.70 -14.74
N LEU A 55 -2.76 -3.00 -14.44
CA LEU A 55 -2.98 -3.56 -13.10
C LEU A 55 -2.01 -2.98 -12.06
N PHE A 56 -0.73 -2.87 -12.42
CA PHE A 56 0.30 -2.26 -11.58
C PHE A 56 -0.05 -0.80 -11.26
N LEU A 57 -0.43 -0.01 -12.28
CA LEU A 57 -0.74 1.41 -12.09
C LEU A 57 -1.95 1.61 -11.17
N VAL A 58 -3.05 0.87 -11.44
CA VAL A 58 -4.30 0.98 -10.67
C VAL A 58 -4.11 0.49 -9.25
N GLY A 59 -3.52 -0.69 -9.07
CA GLY A 59 -3.32 -1.25 -7.74
C GLY A 59 -2.40 -0.39 -6.87
N TYR A 60 -1.35 0.20 -7.47
CA TYR A 60 -0.45 1.09 -6.75
C TYR A 60 -1.15 2.38 -6.32
N ASP A 61 -1.89 3.02 -7.22
CA ASP A 61 -2.58 4.27 -6.88
C ASP A 61 -3.69 4.04 -5.83
N ILE A 62 -4.45 2.94 -5.93
CA ILE A 62 -5.46 2.57 -4.93
C ILE A 62 -4.80 2.38 -3.56
N THR A 63 -3.74 1.56 -3.47
CA THR A 63 -3.06 1.31 -2.18
C THR A 63 -2.49 2.59 -1.59
N MET A 64 -1.87 3.44 -2.41
CA MET A 64 -1.30 4.70 -1.95
C MET A 64 -2.37 5.65 -1.41
N TYR A 65 -3.43 5.92 -2.18
CA TYR A 65 -4.49 6.84 -1.76
C TYR A 65 -5.26 6.32 -0.54
N SER A 66 -5.53 5.01 -0.48
CA SER A 66 -6.18 4.42 0.69
C SER A 66 -5.29 4.47 1.94
N THR A 67 -3.98 4.24 1.80
CA THR A 67 -3.03 4.38 2.92
C THR A 67 -2.98 5.83 3.42
N PHE A 68 -2.95 6.79 2.49
CA PHE A 68 -3.01 8.21 2.82
C PHE A 68 -4.30 8.58 3.57
N ALA A 69 -5.45 8.09 3.12
CA ALA A 69 -6.74 8.31 3.79
C ALA A 69 -6.76 7.72 5.22
N LEU A 70 -6.21 6.52 5.43
CA LEU A 70 -6.05 5.93 6.76
C LEU A 70 -5.16 6.78 7.68
N CYS A 71 -4.13 7.42 7.14
CA CYS A 71 -3.27 8.32 7.91
C CYS A 71 -4.04 9.55 8.39
N LEU A 72 -4.80 10.17 7.47
CA LEU A 72 -5.62 11.34 7.79
C LEU A 72 -6.69 11.02 8.84
N GLU A 73 -7.38 9.88 8.69
CA GLU A 73 -8.34 9.40 9.68
C GLU A 73 -7.70 9.33 11.07
N ARG A 74 -6.58 8.59 11.19
CA ARG A 74 -5.87 8.43 12.47
C ARG A 74 -5.45 9.78 13.07
N LEU A 75 -4.93 10.69 12.25
CA LEU A 75 -4.56 12.03 12.73
C LEU A 75 -5.77 12.79 13.28
N ILE A 76 -6.93 12.72 12.61
CA ILE A 76 -8.17 13.37 13.05
C ILE A 76 -8.66 12.73 14.37
N THR A 77 -8.62 11.40 14.49
CA THR A 77 -9.00 10.69 15.72
C THR A 77 -8.20 11.17 16.92
N PHE A 78 -6.88 11.30 16.76
CA PHE A 78 -5.98 11.69 17.85
C PHE A 78 -5.89 13.21 18.08
N THR A 79 -6.30 14.06 17.14
CA THR A 79 -6.31 15.51 17.36
C THR A 79 -7.61 15.99 17.99
N ARG A 80 -8.78 15.44 17.59
CA ARG A 80 -10.09 15.82 18.15
C ARG A 80 -11.07 14.64 18.19
N MET A 81 -11.10 13.91 19.30
CA MET A 81 -12.05 12.79 19.51
C MET A 81 -13.52 13.18 19.29
N GLY A 82 -13.95 14.38 19.69
CA GLY A 82 -15.33 14.85 19.51
C GLY A 82 -15.73 15.15 18.05
N PHE A 83 -14.75 15.42 17.18
CA PHE A 83 -14.98 15.72 15.74
C PHE A 83 -15.00 14.43 14.89
N HIS A 84 -14.40 13.36 15.40
CA HIS A 84 -14.30 12.04 14.76
C HIS A 84 -15.69 11.48 14.40
N TYR A 85 -16.64 11.50 15.35
CA TYR A 85 -17.98 10.95 15.14
C TYR A 85 -18.80 11.74 14.10
N ARG A 86 -18.53 13.04 13.93
CA ARG A 86 -19.26 13.92 13.01
C ARG A 86 -18.71 13.89 11.59
N ILE A 87 -17.39 13.74 11.41
CA ILE A 87 -16.74 13.67 10.09
C ILE A 87 -16.66 12.23 9.55
N LEU A 88 -16.39 11.23 10.38
CA LEU A 88 -16.11 9.86 9.92
C LEU A 88 -17.38 8.99 9.94
N ASN A 89 -18.42 9.51 9.27
CA ASN A 89 -19.65 8.78 9.04
C ASN A 89 -19.50 7.82 7.83
N GLN A 90 -20.25 6.72 7.81
CA GLN A 90 -20.21 5.70 6.74
C GLN A 90 -20.37 6.31 5.35
N ARG A 91 -21.24 7.32 5.22
CA ARG A 91 -21.47 8.05 3.96
C ARG A 91 -20.21 8.75 3.45
N ASN A 92 -19.43 9.36 4.34
CA ASN A 92 -18.18 10.04 3.99
C ASN A 92 -17.09 9.04 3.60
N CYS A 93 -17.08 7.84 4.21
CA CYS A 93 -16.21 6.74 3.79
C CYS A 93 -16.50 6.34 2.34
N CYS A 94 -17.78 6.10 2.01
CA CYS A 94 -18.17 5.72 0.66
C CYS A 94 -17.82 6.81 -0.36
N ILE A 95 -17.99 8.09 -0.01
CA ILE A 95 -17.57 9.22 -0.85
C ILE A 95 -16.06 9.20 -1.08
N VAL A 96 -15.24 9.03 -0.04
CA VAL A 96 -13.77 8.98 -0.16
C VAL A 96 -13.34 7.78 -1.02
N CYS A 97 -13.87 6.58 -0.76
CA CYS A 97 -13.57 5.40 -1.55
C CYS A 97 -13.97 5.57 -3.02
N SER A 98 -15.14 6.18 -3.28
CA SER A 98 -15.62 6.48 -4.63
C SER A 98 -14.73 7.50 -5.33
N PHE A 99 -14.30 8.54 -4.61
CA PHE A 99 -13.37 9.54 -5.14
C PHE A 99 -12.02 8.92 -5.52
N ILE A 100 -11.48 8.02 -4.69
CA ILE A 100 -10.27 7.25 -5.01
C ILE A 100 -10.48 6.40 -6.27
N GLY A 101 -11.62 5.72 -6.38
CA GLY A 101 -11.98 4.94 -7.58
C GLY A 101 -12.10 5.79 -8.85
N ILE A 102 -12.74 6.95 -8.76
CA ILE A 102 -12.88 7.88 -9.89
C ILE A 102 -11.52 8.48 -10.27
N ALA A 103 -10.70 8.88 -9.30
CA ALA A 103 -9.38 9.46 -9.57
C ALA A 103 -8.44 8.44 -10.25
N THR A 104 -8.44 7.19 -9.77
CA THR A 104 -7.63 6.10 -10.34
C THR A 104 -8.08 5.72 -11.75
N THR A 105 -9.39 5.61 -11.98
CA THR A 105 -9.94 5.33 -13.32
C THR A 105 -9.73 6.47 -14.30
N LEU A 106 -9.86 7.73 -13.87
CA LEU A 106 -9.56 8.90 -14.71
C LEU A 106 -8.08 8.93 -15.11
N LYS A 107 -7.18 8.67 -14.16
CA LYS A 107 -5.74 8.60 -14.44
C LYS A 107 -5.42 7.46 -15.40
N LEU A 108 -6.07 6.30 -15.26
CA LEU A 108 -5.94 5.17 -16.19
C LEU A 108 -6.46 5.53 -17.60
N ALA A 109 -7.59 6.22 -17.71
CA ALA A 109 -8.15 6.64 -19.00
C ALA A 109 -7.23 7.64 -19.72
N LEU A 110 -6.67 8.62 -18.99
CA LEU A 110 -5.67 9.55 -19.52
C LEU A 110 -4.40 8.81 -19.96
N TYR A 111 -4.01 7.79 -19.20
CA TYR A 111 -2.90 6.90 -19.51
C TYR A 111 -3.16 6.14 -20.82
N TRP A 112 -4.31 5.47 -20.99
CA TRP A 112 -4.67 4.80 -22.25
C TRP A 112 -4.69 5.77 -23.41
N LYS A 113 -5.31 6.94 -23.25
CA LYS A 113 -5.37 7.99 -24.29
C LYS A 113 -3.98 8.42 -24.76
N ASN A 114 -3.04 8.65 -23.84
CA ASN A 114 -1.68 9.02 -24.19
C ASN A 114 -0.91 7.87 -24.85
N ALA A 115 -1.14 6.65 -24.39
CA ALA A 115 -0.52 5.46 -24.94
C ALA A 115 -0.96 5.22 -26.40
N PHE A 116 -2.25 5.43 -26.71
CA PHE A 116 -2.77 5.35 -28.08
C PHE A 116 -2.22 6.42 -29.03
N ARG A 117 -1.81 7.61 -28.52
CA ARG A 117 -1.15 8.62 -29.37
C ARG A 117 0.20 8.14 -29.92
N TYR A 118 0.87 7.24 -29.21
CA TYR A 118 2.14 6.63 -29.62
C TYR A 118 1.97 5.16 -30.03
N ALA A 119 0.75 4.77 -30.44
CA ALA A 119 0.38 3.38 -30.71
C ALA A 119 1.32 2.63 -31.64
N ASN A 120 1.91 3.31 -32.63
CA ASN A 120 2.75 2.70 -33.67
C ASN A 120 4.24 2.64 -33.33
N VAL A 121 4.66 3.13 -32.16
CA VAL A 121 6.06 3.08 -31.74
C VAL A 121 6.42 1.63 -31.36
N SER A 122 7.55 1.15 -31.87
CA SER A 122 8.08 -0.17 -31.52
C SER A 122 8.72 -0.16 -30.13
N VAL A 123 8.32 -1.10 -29.29
CA VAL A 123 8.77 -1.32 -27.91
C VAL A 123 9.15 -2.79 -27.72
N SER A 124 9.87 -3.08 -26.62
CA SER A 124 10.22 -4.46 -26.29
C SER A 124 8.98 -5.28 -25.98
N HIS A 125 9.04 -6.59 -26.27
CA HIS A 125 8.00 -7.56 -25.96
C HIS A 125 7.73 -7.71 -24.45
N LEU A 126 8.64 -7.25 -23.59
CA LEU A 126 8.45 -7.20 -22.14
C LEU A 126 7.52 -6.05 -21.68
N CYS A 127 7.15 -5.14 -22.59
CA CYS A 127 6.22 -4.05 -22.35
C CYS A 127 6.54 -3.27 -21.06
N GLN A 128 7.79 -2.82 -20.94
CA GLN A 128 8.21 -2.08 -19.77
C GLN A 128 7.51 -0.71 -19.72
N LEU A 129 7.09 -0.29 -18.53
CA LEU A 129 6.44 1.00 -18.30
C LEU A 129 7.25 2.16 -18.92
N ARG A 130 8.59 2.12 -18.81
CA ARG A 130 9.48 3.15 -19.36
C ARG A 130 9.48 3.25 -20.89
N GLU A 131 9.20 2.15 -21.57
CA GLU A 131 9.21 2.08 -23.03
C GLU A 131 7.85 2.45 -23.61
N CYS A 132 6.77 2.02 -22.95
CA CYS A 132 5.41 2.38 -23.32
C CYS A 132 5.09 3.85 -23.04
N PHE A 133 5.76 4.48 -22.07
CA PHE A 133 5.51 5.86 -21.68
C PHE A 133 6.78 6.70 -21.83
N GLY A 134 6.70 7.73 -22.68
CA GLY A 134 7.80 8.67 -22.87
C GLY A 134 8.35 9.21 -21.54
N LEU A 135 9.63 9.54 -21.53
CA LEU A 135 10.41 9.92 -20.34
C LEU A 135 9.75 11.02 -19.48
N SER A 136 8.99 11.93 -20.09
CA SER A 136 8.29 13.01 -19.39
C SER A 136 7.19 12.49 -18.46
N TYR A 137 6.42 11.49 -18.89
CA TYR A 137 5.36 10.89 -18.06
C TYR A 137 5.95 10.12 -16.90
N GLN A 138 7.02 9.35 -17.14
CA GLN A 138 7.72 8.61 -16.09
C GLN A 138 8.25 9.56 -15.00
N ARG A 139 8.83 10.70 -15.39
CA ARG A 139 9.29 11.71 -14.41
C ARG A 139 8.15 12.28 -13.58
N ALA A 140 7.02 12.60 -14.22
CA ALA A 140 5.85 13.12 -13.52
C ALA A 140 5.30 12.10 -12.52
N MET A 141 5.21 10.82 -12.92
CA MET A 141 4.78 9.73 -12.05
C MET A 141 5.71 9.54 -10.85
N VAL A 142 7.03 9.42 -11.09
CA VAL A 142 8.04 9.27 -10.02
C VAL A 142 7.99 10.46 -9.06
N GLY A 143 7.89 11.69 -9.59
CA GLY A 143 7.79 12.90 -8.78
C GLY A 143 6.52 12.94 -7.92
N MET A 144 5.36 12.69 -8.53
CA MET A 144 4.08 12.67 -7.80
C MET A 144 4.08 11.61 -6.70
N ASN A 145 4.60 10.42 -6.99
CA ASN A 145 4.69 9.33 -6.01
C ASN A 145 5.62 9.68 -4.84
N PHE A 146 6.79 10.26 -5.13
CA PHE A 146 7.72 10.71 -4.10
C PHE A 146 7.08 11.77 -3.17
N TRP A 147 6.42 12.78 -3.73
CA TRP A 147 5.76 13.83 -2.94
C TRP A 147 4.63 13.28 -2.07
N MET A 148 3.78 12.43 -2.63
CA MET A 148 2.67 11.81 -1.90
C MET A 148 3.16 10.88 -0.78
N SER A 149 4.16 10.03 -1.04
CA SER A 149 4.76 9.19 0.01
C SER A 149 5.43 10.02 1.11
N SER A 150 6.11 11.11 0.74
CA SER A 150 6.71 12.04 1.71
C SER A 150 5.64 12.72 2.57
N PHE A 151 4.56 13.19 1.97
CA PHE A 151 3.46 13.83 2.69
C PHE A 151 2.76 12.83 3.64
N THR A 152 2.59 11.58 3.21
CA THR A 152 2.07 10.50 4.06
C THR A 152 2.95 10.25 5.28
N ALA A 153 4.28 10.28 5.12
CA ALA A 153 5.21 10.13 6.23
C ALA A 153 5.14 11.30 7.23
N VAL A 154 5.00 12.53 6.73
CA VAL A 154 4.78 13.71 7.58
C VAL A 154 3.48 13.56 8.39
N LEU A 155 2.40 13.08 7.78
CA LEU A 155 1.15 12.83 8.53
C LEU A 155 1.32 11.77 9.61
N TYR A 156 2.07 10.70 9.35
CA TYR A 156 2.38 9.70 10.37
C TYR A 156 3.21 10.28 11.52
N LEU A 157 4.20 11.13 11.23
CA LEU A 157 4.96 11.85 12.25
C LEU A 157 4.05 12.77 13.08
N MET A 158 3.16 13.54 12.43
CA MET A 158 2.19 14.37 13.12
C MET A 158 1.24 13.55 14.01
N THR A 159 0.86 12.36 13.56
CA THR A 159 0.03 11.43 14.33
C THR A 159 0.78 10.95 15.59
N LEU A 160 2.05 10.54 15.44
CA LEU A 160 2.89 10.15 16.58
C LEU A 160 3.07 11.29 17.59
N ILE A 161 3.32 12.50 17.10
CA ILE A 161 3.46 13.70 17.92
C ILE A 161 2.14 13.98 18.67
N SER A 162 1.00 13.90 17.98
CA SER A 162 -0.33 14.11 18.58
C SER A 162 -0.61 13.12 19.72
N VAL A 163 -0.32 11.84 19.50
CA VAL A 163 -0.46 10.80 20.54
C VAL A 163 0.53 11.05 21.69
N TYR A 164 1.76 11.51 21.39
CA TYR A 164 2.76 11.81 22.41
C TYR A 164 2.32 12.96 23.32
N PHE A 165 1.73 14.02 22.75
CA PHE A 165 1.19 15.14 23.52
C PHE A 165 -0.04 14.74 24.35
N GLN A 166 -0.98 13.98 23.79
CA GLN A 166 -2.13 13.47 24.55
C GLN A 166 -1.71 12.63 25.76
N ARG A 167 -0.64 11.84 25.62
CA ARG A 167 -0.10 11.03 26.71
C ARG A 167 0.38 11.89 27.90
N ARG A 168 0.92 13.09 27.64
CA ARG A 168 1.41 14.00 28.68
C ARG A 168 0.27 14.66 29.46
N THR A 169 -0.88 14.90 28.85
CA THR A 169 -1.98 15.68 29.46
C THR A 169 -2.94 14.86 30.33
N ILE A 170 -3.14 13.56 30.07
CA ILE A 170 -4.09 12.72 30.83
C ILE A 170 -3.46 12.24 32.15
N HIS A 171 -4.09 12.44 33.32
CA HIS A 171 -3.64 11.92 34.63
C HIS A 171 -4.75 11.05 35.30
N GLY A 172 -4.41 9.90 35.92
CA GLY A 172 -5.37 9.05 36.66
C GLY A 172 -5.09 7.53 36.62
N GLN A 173 -5.85 6.70 37.35
CA GLN A 173 -5.67 5.23 37.44
C GLN A 173 -6.33 4.43 36.28
N LEU A 174 -7.45 4.90 35.68
CA LEU A 174 -8.03 4.33 34.44
C LEU A 174 -7.05 4.39 33.24
N ARG A 175 -6.02 5.24 33.38
CA ARG A 175 -4.92 5.45 32.45
C ARG A 175 -4.11 4.18 32.20
N HIS A 176 -3.88 3.31 33.18
CA HIS A 176 -2.92 2.20 33.00
C HIS A 176 -3.40 1.14 32.00
N MET A 177 -4.72 0.90 31.92
CA MET A 177 -5.32 -0.02 30.94
C MET A 177 -5.45 0.59 29.54
N GLN A 178 -5.78 1.88 29.44
CA GLN A 178 -5.82 2.60 28.15
C GLN A 178 -4.40 2.79 27.57
N LEU A 179 -3.41 3.07 28.42
CA LEU A 179 -2.03 3.41 28.04
C LEU A 179 -1.24 2.19 27.53
N LYS A 180 -1.56 0.96 27.98
CA LYS A 180 -0.99 -0.27 27.41
C LYS A 180 -1.49 -0.54 25.98
N ARG A 181 -2.77 -0.21 25.70
CA ARG A 181 -3.36 -0.31 24.35
C ARG A 181 -2.81 0.79 23.43
N GLU A 182 -2.73 2.02 23.92
CA GLU A 182 -2.19 3.16 23.17
C GLU A 182 -0.69 3.03 22.86
N CYS A 183 0.11 2.47 23.76
CA CYS A 183 1.53 2.19 23.53
C CYS A 183 1.73 1.13 22.42
N THR A 184 0.87 0.11 22.41
CA THR A 184 0.88 -0.92 21.35
C THR A 184 0.52 -0.28 20.00
N ILE A 185 -0.48 0.61 19.98
CA ILE A 185 -0.87 1.38 18.79
C ILE A 185 0.26 2.31 18.33
N MET A 186 0.92 3.06 19.22
CA MET A 186 2.06 3.90 18.89
C MET A 186 3.23 3.11 18.28
N ARG A 187 3.60 1.98 18.90
CA ARG A 187 4.64 1.09 18.37
C ARG A 187 4.27 0.58 16.98
N SER A 188 3.01 0.24 16.77
CA SER A 188 2.51 -0.20 15.47
C SER A 188 2.61 0.88 14.38
N ILE A 189 2.24 2.13 14.71
CA ILE A 189 2.32 3.28 13.80
C ILE A 189 3.78 3.59 13.48
N ALA A 190 4.66 3.53 14.48
CA ALA A 190 6.10 3.72 14.29
C ALA A 190 6.71 2.65 13.37
N MET A 191 6.31 1.38 13.51
CA MET A 191 6.77 0.31 12.60
C MET A 191 6.25 0.50 11.17
N ILE A 192 4.99 0.92 10.99
CA ILE A 192 4.45 1.25 9.65
C ILE A 192 5.24 2.41 9.04
N LEU A 193 5.49 3.48 9.80
CA LEU A 193 6.25 4.63 9.33
C LEU A 193 7.67 4.23 8.90
N LEU A 194 8.39 3.48 9.74
CA LEU A 194 9.72 3.00 9.41
C LEU A 194 9.70 2.18 8.12
N THR A 195 8.74 1.26 8.01
CA THR A 195 8.60 0.45 6.80
C THR A 195 8.36 1.34 5.59
N ASN A 196 7.41 2.26 5.65
CA ASN A 196 7.09 3.17 4.55
C ASN A 196 8.31 4.01 4.11
N ILE A 197 9.13 4.47 5.05
CA ILE A 197 10.37 5.19 4.75
C ILE A 197 11.32 4.30 3.94
N PHE A 198 11.58 3.07 4.40
CA PHE A 198 12.51 2.16 3.72
C PHE A 198 11.95 1.59 2.42
N SER A 199 10.65 1.31 2.36
CA SER A 199 10.02 0.53 1.31
C SER A 199 9.32 1.37 0.23
N GLN A 200 9.01 2.64 0.51
CA GLN A 200 8.44 3.56 -0.48
C GLN A 200 9.31 4.81 -0.67
N ILE A 201 9.58 5.57 0.40
CA ILE A 201 10.24 6.88 0.24
C ILE A 201 11.64 6.72 -0.32
N LEU A 202 12.43 5.80 0.23
CA LEU A 202 13.79 5.54 -0.20
C LEU A 202 13.86 5.11 -1.68
N PRO A 203 13.15 4.06 -2.15
CA PRO A 203 13.23 3.66 -3.55
C PRO A 203 12.69 4.75 -4.50
N TRP A 204 11.60 5.45 -4.16
CA TRP A 204 11.12 6.56 -4.99
C TRP A 204 12.09 7.74 -5.03
N SER A 205 12.76 8.05 -3.92
CA SER A 205 13.78 9.11 -3.88
C SER A 205 14.98 8.77 -4.78
N LEU A 206 15.46 7.52 -4.73
CA LEU A 206 16.55 7.04 -5.58
C LEU A 206 16.21 7.16 -7.07
N LEU A 207 14.96 6.82 -7.43
CA LEU A 207 14.46 6.98 -8.80
C LEU A 207 14.25 8.45 -9.17
N TYR A 208 13.79 9.29 -8.24
CA TYR A 208 13.54 10.72 -8.46
C TYR A 208 14.83 11.49 -8.75
N PHE A 209 15.89 11.24 -7.96
CA PHE A 209 17.21 11.85 -8.16
C PHE A 209 17.98 11.28 -9.36
N ARG A 210 17.37 10.36 -10.13
CA ARG A 210 17.94 9.72 -11.32
C ARG A 210 19.27 9.01 -11.07
N LEU A 211 19.43 8.40 -9.89
CA LEU A 211 20.60 7.57 -9.63
C LEU A 211 20.61 6.31 -10.52
N ASP A 212 19.46 5.93 -11.09
CA ASP A 212 19.34 4.86 -12.10
C ASP A 212 20.21 5.11 -13.34
N LYS A 213 20.39 6.37 -13.75
CA LYS A 213 21.25 6.73 -14.90
C LYS A 213 22.73 6.53 -14.60
N ARG A 214 23.12 6.65 -13.34
CA ARG A 214 24.52 6.53 -12.90
C ARG A 214 24.86 5.10 -12.48
N TYR A 215 23.88 4.37 -11.94
CA TYR A 215 24.04 3.00 -11.46
C TYR A 215 22.80 2.17 -11.84
N PRO A 216 22.88 1.32 -12.90
CA PRO A 216 21.73 0.54 -13.36
C PRO A 216 21.26 -0.49 -12.31
N ALA A 217 22.14 -0.90 -11.39
CA ALA A 217 21.80 -1.76 -10.26
C ALA A 217 20.79 -1.09 -9.30
N VAL A 218 20.83 0.24 -9.15
CA VAL A 218 19.91 1.00 -8.27
C VAL A 218 18.47 0.87 -8.75
N LEU A 219 18.23 0.86 -10.07
CA LEU A 219 16.89 0.66 -10.62
C LEU A 219 16.32 -0.67 -10.19
N ARG A 220 17.11 -1.75 -10.32
CA ARG A 220 16.67 -3.11 -9.99
C ARG A 220 16.36 -3.24 -8.50
N VAL A 221 17.27 -2.77 -7.64
CA VAL A 221 17.09 -2.82 -6.18
C VAL A 221 15.87 -2.00 -5.74
N SER A 222 15.70 -0.78 -6.27
CA SER A 222 14.56 0.07 -5.91
C SER A 222 13.22 -0.56 -6.29
N VAL A 223 13.14 -1.18 -7.48
CA VAL A 223 11.92 -1.88 -7.92
C VAL A 223 11.64 -3.08 -7.03
N THR A 224 12.64 -3.92 -6.73
CA THR A 224 12.46 -5.07 -5.84
C THR A 224 11.99 -4.66 -4.44
N ILE A 225 12.54 -3.58 -3.88
CA ILE A 225 12.12 -3.06 -2.58
C ILE A 225 10.65 -2.59 -2.63
N LEU A 226 10.25 -1.92 -3.71
CA LEU A 226 8.87 -1.50 -3.91
C LEU A 226 7.93 -2.71 -3.98
N ASP A 227 8.29 -3.75 -4.74
CA ASP A 227 7.46 -4.95 -4.89
C ASP A 227 7.33 -5.72 -3.55
N LEU A 228 8.42 -5.83 -2.78
CA LEU A 228 8.41 -6.47 -1.46
C LEU A 228 7.50 -5.75 -0.46
N ASN A 229 7.36 -4.42 -0.60
CA ASN A 229 6.49 -3.64 0.26
C ASN A 229 5.03 -4.15 0.23
N TRP A 230 4.60 -4.74 -0.88
CA TRP A 230 3.22 -5.14 -1.10
C TRP A 230 2.88 -6.41 -0.33
N CYS A 231 3.89 -7.24 -0.05
CA CYS A 231 3.79 -8.38 0.86
C CYS A 231 3.91 -7.96 2.34
N LEU A 232 4.71 -6.93 2.62
CA LEU A 232 4.92 -6.42 3.97
C LEU A 232 3.71 -5.65 4.52
N THR A 233 3.02 -4.91 3.67
CA THR A 233 1.86 -4.09 4.06
C THR A 233 0.72 -4.93 4.70
N PRO A 234 0.20 -6.00 4.07
CA PRO A 234 -0.86 -6.83 4.67
C PRO A 234 -0.39 -7.60 5.90
N THR A 235 0.85 -8.08 5.93
CA THR A 235 1.42 -8.77 7.12
C THR A 235 1.52 -7.81 8.29
N MET A 236 1.95 -6.57 8.06
CA MET A 236 1.95 -5.52 9.08
C MET A 236 0.54 -5.21 9.57
N TYR A 237 -0.44 -5.00 8.68
CA TYR A 237 -1.83 -4.78 9.13
C TYR A 237 -2.40 -5.94 9.95
N MET A 238 -2.05 -7.18 9.63
CA MET A 238 -2.40 -8.35 10.45
C MET A 238 -1.70 -8.35 11.81
N THR A 239 -0.43 -7.95 11.91
CA THR A 239 0.28 -7.89 13.21
C THR A 239 -0.24 -6.79 14.13
N ILE A 240 -0.77 -5.71 13.55
CA ILE A 240 -1.12 -4.48 14.25
C ILE A 240 -2.56 -4.49 14.78
N HIS A 241 -3.48 -5.17 14.07
CA HIS A 241 -4.88 -5.23 14.44
C HIS A 241 -5.24 -6.58 15.08
N PRO A 242 -5.31 -6.68 16.42
CA PRO A 242 -5.57 -7.95 17.11
C PRO A 242 -6.95 -8.56 16.78
N GLU A 243 -7.92 -7.76 16.33
CA GLU A 243 -9.22 -8.27 15.86
C GLU A 243 -9.12 -9.02 14.53
N MET A 244 -8.24 -8.58 13.63
CA MET A 244 -7.98 -9.30 12.38
C MET A 244 -7.28 -10.62 12.66
N GLN A 245 -6.34 -10.66 13.61
CA GLN A 245 -5.69 -11.90 14.05
C GLN A 245 -6.69 -12.93 14.59
N LYS A 246 -7.65 -12.48 15.40
CA LYS A 246 -8.72 -13.35 15.93
C LYS A 246 -9.62 -13.88 14.81
N THR A 247 -9.86 -13.08 13.77
CA THR A 247 -10.69 -13.47 12.62
C THR A 247 -9.96 -14.47 11.72
N VAL A 248 -8.67 -14.23 11.44
CA VAL A 248 -7.81 -15.15 10.68
C VAL A 248 -7.62 -16.47 11.45
N GLY A 249 -7.39 -16.42 12.76
CA GLY A 249 -7.29 -17.62 13.60
C GLY A 249 -8.60 -18.44 13.69
N LYS A 250 -9.75 -17.82 13.42
CA LYS A 250 -11.04 -18.52 13.26
C LYS A 250 -11.25 -19.07 11.85
N LEU A 251 -10.75 -18.38 10.82
CA LEU A 251 -10.80 -18.85 9.42
C LEU A 251 -9.78 -19.96 9.12
N PHE A 252 -8.67 -20.00 9.85
CA PHE A 252 -7.71 -21.10 9.86
C PHE A 252 -7.85 -21.89 11.17
N PRO A 253 -8.93 -22.67 11.36
CA PRO A 253 -9.00 -23.60 12.46
C PRO A 253 -7.94 -24.67 12.25
N THR A 254 -6.83 -24.55 12.96
CA THR A 254 -6.07 -25.66 13.57
C THR A 254 -5.82 -26.95 12.75
N ASN A 255 -5.71 -26.88 11.42
CA ASN A 255 -5.27 -28.01 10.58
C ASN A 255 -4.07 -27.68 9.68
N CYS A 256 -3.45 -26.51 9.84
CA CYS A 256 -2.13 -26.25 9.24
C CYS A 256 -1.04 -26.76 10.19
N CYS A 257 -0.60 -28.00 9.95
CA CYS A 257 0.55 -28.65 10.55
C CYS A 257 1.88 -27.96 10.17
N LEU A 258 2.14 -26.76 10.70
CA LEU A 258 3.46 -26.15 10.71
C LEU A 258 3.93 -25.99 12.17
N PRO A 259 4.87 -26.84 12.64
CA PRO A 259 5.34 -26.81 14.02
C PRO A 259 6.17 -25.54 14.24
N GLY A 260 5.57 -24.53 14.91
CA GLY A 260 6.26 -23.29 15.29
C GLY A 260 5.37 -22.05 15.36
N CYS A 261 4.29 -21.98 14.58
CA CYS A 261 3.47 -20.76 14.49
C CYS A 261 2.50 -20.57 15.67
N GLY A 262 2.15 -21.65 16.38
CA GLY A 262 1.16 -21.62 17.47
C GLY A 262 1.65 -21.03 18.80
N ARG A 263 2.96 -20.84 19.01
CA ARG A 263 3.47 -20.32 20.30
C ARG A 263 3.36 -18.80 20.44
N ILE A 264 3.33 -18.05 19.35
CA ILE A 264 3.18 -16.58 19.41
C ILE A 264 1.75 -16.19 19.79
N PHE A 265 0.75 -16.99 19.44
CA PHE A 265 -0.66 -16.68 19.70
C PHE A 265 -1.20 -17.14 21.07
N ARG A 266 -0.52 -18.09 21.73
CA ARG A 266 -1.04 -18.69 22.98
C ARG A 266 -0.83 -17.82 24.23
N ASN A 267 0.06 -16.82 24.20
CA ASN A 267 0.40 -16.03 25.39
C ASN A 267 -0.46 -14.78 25.64
N ASN A 268 -1.39 -14.40 24.75
CA ASN A 268 -2.24 -13.22 24.93
C ASN A 268 -3.68 -13.53 25.41
N THR A 269 -4.01 -14.79 25.71
CA THR A 269 -5.38 -15.19 26.12
C THR A 269 -5.64 -15.17 27.63
N LYS A 270 -4.68 -14.80 28.47
CA LYS A 270 -4.91 -14.62 29.92
C LYS A 270 -5.16 -13.16 30.31
N VAL A 271 -6.22 -12.55 29.76
CA VAL A 271 -6.96 -11.50 30.47
C VAL A 271 -8.44 -11.70 30.15
N SER A 272 -9.04 -12.67 30.83
CA SER A 272 -10.48 -12.82 30.95
C SER A 272 -11.01 -11.64 31.77
N VAL A 273 -11.67 -10.68 31.13
CA VAL A 273 -12.55 -9.75 31.82
C VAL A 273 -13.93 -10.39 31.81
N VAL A 274 -14.29 -10.94 32.97
CA VAL A 274 -15.66 -11.30 33.34
C VAL A 274 -16.48 -10.01 33.30
N TYR A 275 -17.56 -10.00 32.52
CA TYR A 275 -18.63 -9.02 32.67
C TYR A 275 -19.54 -9.56 33.76
N ASP A 276 -19.62 -8.86 34.89
CA ASP A 276 -20.73 -8.96 35.85
C ASP A 276 -20.98 -7.55 36.40
N GLY A 277 -22.25 -7.12 36.36
CA GLY A 277 -22.76 -5.87 36.96
C GLY A 277 -23.16 -4.79 35.96
#